data_AF-A0A416D933-F1
#
_entry.id   AF-A0A416D933-F1
#
_cell.length_a   1.000
_cell.length_b   1.000
_cell.length_c   1.000
_cell.angle_alpha   90.00
_cell.angle_beta   90.00
_cell.angle_gamma   90.00
#
_symmetry.space_group_name_H-M   'P 1'
#
loop_
_entity.id
_entity.type
_entity.pdbx_description
1 polymer ?
#
loop_
_entity_poly.entity_id
_entity_poly.type
_entity_poly.pdbx_seq_one_letter_code
_entity_poly.pdbx_strand_id
1 'polypeptide(L)'
;MGKMQREKGKRGERELAGILRDYGYNCRRGQQYCGTSGDADVIGLPDVHIEVKRVEDLRLRKALQQASRDARAGEIPVVMHRRNYEPWR
;
A
#
# COMPACT_ATOMS: atom_id res chain seq x y z
N MET A 1 -10.33 3.27 14.28
CA MET A 1 -8.86 3.28 14.07
C MET A 1 -8.29 4.53 14.74
N GLY A 2 -7.33 4.39 15.66
CA GLY A 2 -6.78 5.52 16.41
C GLY A 2 -5.87 6.43 15.58
N LYS A 3 -5.64 7.68 16.03
CA LYS A 3 -4.75 8.66 15.36
C LYS A 3 -3.36 8.09 15.08
N MET A 4 -2.77 7.39 16.06
CA MET A 4 -1.45 6.77 15.94
C MET A 4 -1.39 5.71 14.84
N GLN A 5 -2.42 4.87 14.72
CA GLN A 5 -2.49 3.84 13.69
C GLN A 5 -2.58 4.46 12.28
N ARG A 6 -3.39 5.51 12.12
CA ARG A 6 -3.51 6.23 10.85
C ARG A 6 -2.19 6.87 10.43
N GLU A 7 -1.49 7.52 11.36
CA GLU A 7 -0.18 8.11 11.06
C GLU A 7 0.90 7.04 10.80
N LYS A 8 0.82 5.87 11.46
CA LYS A 8 1.68 4.71 11.16
C LYS A 8 1.46 4.21 9.73
N GLY A 9 0.20 4.09 9.28
CA GLY A 9 -0.16 3.72 7.91
C GLY A 9 0.43 4.71 6.90
N LYS A 10 0.09 5.99 7.02
CA LYS A 10 0.61 7.06 6.15
C LYS A 10 2.14 7.13 6.10
N ARG A 11 2.83 6.77 7.19
CA ARG A 11 4.30 6.70 7.22
C ARG A 11 4.81 5.49 6.44
N GLY A 12 4.17 4.33 6.61
CA GLY A 12 4.47 3.13 5.84
C GLY A 12 4.33 3.36 4.34
N GLU A 13 3.24 3.97 3.90
CA GLU A 13 3.00 4.23 2.47
C GLU A 13 4.06 5.17 1.87
N ARG A 14 4.45 6.23 2.60
CA ARG A 14 5.53 7.14 2.16
C ARG A 14 6.89 6.46 2.10
N GLU A 15 7.18 5.60 3.07
CA GLU A 15 8.42 4.85 3.16
C GLU A 15 8.55 3.88 1.98
N LEU A 16 7.50 3.08 1.70
CA LEU A 16 7.47 2.19 0.55
C LEU A 16 7.61 2.95 -0.77
N ALA A 17 6.91 4.07 -0.93
CA ALA A 17 7.05 4.90 -2.12
C ALA A 17 8.49 5.42 -2.28
N GLY A 18 9.19 5.71 -1.19
CA GLY A 18 10.61 6.06 -1.21
C GLY A 18 11.49 4.93 -1.73
N ILE A 19 11.31 3.73 -1.18
CA ILE A 19 12.05 2.54 -1.61
C ILE A 19 11.84 2.28 -3.11
N LEU A 20 10.60 2.34 -3.59
CA LEU A 20 10.31 2.14 -5.02
C LEU A 20 10.92 3.23 -5.91
N ARG A 21 11.06 4.48 -5.41
CA ARG A 21 11.82 5.53 -6.10
C ARG A 21 13.30 5.24 -6.19
N ASP A 22 13.88 4.64 -5.15
CA ASP A 22 15.29 4.23 -5.18
C ASP A 22 15.54 3.12 -6.21
N TYR A 23 14.51 2.32 -6.53
CA TYR A 23 14.52 1.36 -7.65
C TYR A 23 14.22 1.99 -9.02
N GLY A 24 14.04 3.31 -9.11
CA GLY A 24 13.82 4.03 -10.36
C GLY A 24 12.36 4.22 -10.78
N TYR A 25 11.39 3.80 -9.96
CA TYR A 25 9.97 4.03 -10.24
C TYR A 25 9.51 5.37 -9.69
N ASN A 26 8.76 6.17 -10.45
CA ASN A 26 8.25 7.45 -9.96
C ASN A 26 7.05 7.28 -9.01
N CYS A 27 7.27 6.57 -7.90
CA CYS A 27 6.22 6.19 -6.97
C CYS A 27 5.90 7.30 -5.97
N ARG A 28 4.61 7.43 -5.65
CA ARG A 28 4.10 8.33 -4.62
C ARG A 28 2.94 7.70 -3.87
N ARG A 29 2.66 8.24 -2.69
CA ARG A 29 1.48 7.84 -1.90
C ARG A 29 0.20 8.19 -2.67
N GLY A 30 -0.74 7.25 -2.70
CA GLY A 30 -2.09 7.49 -3.18
C GLY A 30 -2.79 8.55 -2.33
N GLN A 31 -3.71 9.27 -2.95
CA GLN A 31 -4.61 10.17 -2.24
C GLN A 31 -6.02 9.85 -2.71
N GLN A 32 -6.82 9.25 -1.84
CA GLN A 32 -8.25 9.12 -2.06
C GLN A 32 -8.86 10.53 -2.01
N TYR A 33 -9.09 11.14 -3.18
CA TYR A 33 -9.86 12.37 -3.31
C TYR A 33 -11.31 12.01 -3.69
N CYS A 34 -12.26 12.59 -2.97
CA CYS A 34 -13.68 12.62 -3.33
C CYS A 34 -14.34 11.27 -3.70
N GLY A 35 -14.35 10.32 -2.77
CA GLY A 35 -15.36 9.26 -2.74
C GLY A 35 -15.21 8.12 -3.74
N THR A 36 -14.17 8.10 -4.58
CA THR A 36 -13.83 6.94 -5.41
C THR A 36 -12.95 5.98 -4.62
N SER A 37 -13.56 4.90 -4.13
CA SER A 37 -12.84 3.78 -3.52
C SER A 37 -12.17 2.96 -4.62
N GLY A 38 -10.84 2.84 -4.59
CA GLY A 38 -10.10 2.01 -5.56
C GLY A 38 -8.71 2.50 -5.94
N ASP A 39 -8.25 3.64 -5.40
CA ASP A 39 -6.86 4.06 -5.60
C ASP A 39 -5.94 3.26 -4.70
N ALA A 40 -4.87 2.72 -5.28
CA ALA A 40 -3.80 2.04 -4.56
C ALA A 40 -3.15 2.95 -3.52
N ASP A 41 -2.68 2.36 -2.42
CA ASP A 41 -2.00 3.07 -1.33
C ASP A 41 -0.70 3.73 -1.81
N VAL A 42 -0.03 3.11 -2.79
CA VAL A 42 1.12 3.66 -3.51
C VAL A 42 0.90 3.46 -5.01
N ILE A 43 1.07 4.54 -5.78
CA ILE A 43 0.92 4.56 -7.24
C ILE A 43 2.25 4.87 -7.92
N GLY A 44 2.36 4.54 -9.21
CA GLY A 44 3.53 4.81 -10.04
C GLY A 44 4.37 3.58 -10.41
N LEU A 45 3.99 2.40 -9.93
CA LEU A 45 4.50 1.12 -10.42
C LEU A 45 3.57 0.65 -11.55
N PRO A 46 4.08 0.32 -12.76
CA PRO A 46 3.24 -0.12 -13.88
C PRO A 46 2.49 -1.41 -13.56
N ASP A 47 1.22 -1.49 -13.96
CA ASP A 47 0.37 -2.69 -13.90
C ASP A 47 0.27 -3.35 -12.52
N VAL A 48 0.50 -2.61 -11.43
CA VAL A 48 0.44 -3.13 -10.06
C VAL A 48 -0.46 -2.27 -9.17
N HIS A 49 -1.39 -2.91 -8.47
CA HIS A 49 -2.17 -2.31 -7.41
C HIS A 49 -1.56 -2.64 -6.05
N ILE A 50 -0.99 -1.64 -5.38
CA ILE A 50 -0.28 -1.83 -4.10
C ILE A 50 -1.20 -1.49 -2.92
N GLU A 51 -1.39 -2.47 -2.03
CA GLU A 51 -1.99 -2.31 -0.70
C GLU A 51 -0.90 -2.38 0.38
N VAL A 52 -0.76 -1.35 1.20
CA VAL A 52 0.28 -1.23 2.22
C VAL A 52 -0.26 -1.57 3.60
N LYS A 53 0.34 -2.58 4.24
CA LYS A 53 0.00 -2.99 5.61
C LYS A 53 1.21 -2.83 6.54
N ARG A 54 1.26 -1.73 7.30
CA ARG A 54 2.23 -1.56 8.40
C ARG A 54 1.64 -1.99 9.74
N VAL A 55 1.66 -3.29 10.02
CA VAL A 55 0.99 -3.91 11.17
C VAL A 55 1.83 -5.05 11.75
N GLU A 56 1.70 -5.31 13.05
CA GLU A 56 2.38 -6.44 13.71
C GLU A 56 1.79 -7.78 13.28
N ASP A 57 0.49 -7.85 12.99
CA ASP A 57 -0.13 -9.10 12.56
C ASP A 57 -0.94 -8.87 11.28
N LEU A 58 -0.52 -9.52 10.20
CA LEU A 58 -1.13 -9.38 8.90
C LEU A 58 -2.24 -10.41 8.75
N ARG A 59 -3.48 -9.93 8.62
CA ARG A 59 -4.61 -10.74 8.17
C ARG A 59 -4.52 -10.97 6.66
N LEU A 60 -3.60 -11.83 6.24
CA LEU A 60 -3.18 -12.02 4.84
C LEU A 60 -4.36 -12.18 3.89
N ARG A 61 -5.28 -13.12 4.17
CA ARG A 61 -6.44 -13.37 3.29
C ARG A 61 -7.32 -12.13 3.12
N LYS A 62 -7.53 -11.34 4.18
CA LYS A 62 -8.33 -10.11 4.12
C LYS A 62 -7.61 -9.01 3.34
N ALA A 63 -6.30 -8.88 3.52
CA ALA A 63 -5.50 -7.92 2.79
C ALA A 63 -5.45 -8.25 1.29
N LEU A 64 -5.26 -9.52 0.92
CA LEU A 64 -5.29 -9.97 -0.46
C LEU A 64 -6.67 -9.74 -1.09
N GLN A 65 -7.76 -10.06 -0.39
CA GLN A 65 -9.12 -9.78 -0.87
C GLN A 65 -9.35 -8.28 -1.09
N GLN A 66 -8.84 -7.42 -0.20
CA GLN A 66 -8.93 -5.97 -0.37
C GLN A 66 -8.18 -5.52 -1.62
N ALA A 67 -6.90 -5.91 -1.76
CA ALA A 67 -6.09 -5.56 -2.92
C ALA A 67 -6.72 -6.06 -4.23
N SER A 68 -7.21 -7.30 -4.26
CA SER A 68 -7.87 -7.87 -5.45
C SER A 68 -9.17 -7.18 -5.82
N ARG A 69 -9.95 -6.70 -4.83
CA ARG A 69 -11.21 -6.00 -5.10
C ARG A 69 -10.98 -4.59 -5.62
N ASP A 70 -9.94 -3.92 -5.09
CA ASP A 70 -9.67 -2.52 -5.38
C ASP A 70 -8.75 -2.36 -6.61
N ALA A 71 -8.06 -3.43 -7.04
CA ALA A 71 -7.29 -3.48 -8.29
C ALA A 71 -8.18 -3.30 -9.53
N ARG A 72 -7.69 -2.51 -10.49
CA ARG A 72 -8.34 -2.28 -11.78
C ARG A 72 -8.04 -3.43 -12.74
N ALA A 73 -8.83 -3.54 -13.81
CA ALA A 73 -8.55 -4.50 -14.87
C ALA A 73 -7.15 -4.28 -15.46
N GLY A 74 -6.33 -5.34 -15.49
CA GLY A 74 -4.94 -5.28 -15.94
C GLY A 74 -3.92 -5.01 -14.84
N GLU A 75 -4.34 -4.62 -13.63
CA GLU A 75 -3.43 -4.48 -12.49
C GLU A 75 -3.26 -5.81 -11.73
N ILE A 76 -2.04 -6.08 -11.28
CA ILE A 76 -1.71 -7.19 -10.40
C ILE A 76 -1.86 -6.71 -8.95
N PRO A 77 -2.76 -7.30 -8.14
CA PRO A 77 -2.92 -6.93 -6.74
C PRO A 77 -1.74 -7.44 -5.90
N VAL A 78 -1.08 -6.54 -5.19
CA VAL A 78 0.08 -6.83 -4.32
C VAL A 78 -0.16 -6.25 -2.94
N VAL A 79 0.10 -7.05 -1.90
CA VAL A 79 0.11 -6.60 -0.52
C VAL A 79 1.55 -6.44 -0.07
N MET A 80 1.94 -5.23 0.31
CA MET A 80 3.24 -4.93 0.89
C MET A 80 3.11 -4.82 2.41
N HIS A 81 3.74 -5.73 3.13
CA HIS A 81 3.64 -5.84 4.59
C HIS A 81 4.95 -5.47 5.27
N ARG A 82 4.82 -4.76 6.40
CA ARG A 82 5.94 -4.52 7.31
C ARG A 82 5.52 -4.56 8.77
N ARG A 83 6.20 -5.41 9.54
CA ARG A 83 6.17 -5.41 11.02
C ARG A 83 7.13 -4.38 11.59
N ASN A 84 7.00 -4.04 12.87
CA ASN A 84 8.01 -3.17 13.48
C ASN A 84 9.37 -3.86 13.48
N TYR A 85 10.42 -3.08 13.19
CA TYR A 85 11.82 -3.52 13.18
C TYR A 85 12.14 -4.63 12.16
N GLU A 86 11.22 -4.92 11.24
CA GLU A 86 11.43 -5.86 10.14
C GLU A 86 11.50 -5.13 8.79
N PRO A 87 12.14 -5.74 7.78
CA PRO A 87 12.09 -5.24 6.41
C PRO A 87 10.69 -5.38 5.79
N TRP A 88 10.47 -4.69 4.67
CA TRP A 88 9.29 -4.87 3.84
C TRP A 88 9.29 -6.25 3.16
N ARG A 89 8.09 -6.83 3.01
CA ARG A 89 7.84 -8.10 2.31
C ARG A 89 6.59 -8.00 1.44
#